data_AF-A0A9D6KW98-F1
#
_entry.id   AF-A0A9D6KW98-F1
#
_cell.length_a   1.000
_cell.length_b   1.000
_cell.length_c   1.000
_cell.angle_alpha   90.00
_cell.angle_beta   90.00
_cell.angle_gamma   90.00
#
_symmetry.space_group_name_H-M   'P 1'
#
loop_
_entity.id
_entity.type
_entity.pdbx_description
1 polymer ?
#
loop_
_entity_poly.entity_id
_entity_poly.type
_entity_poly.pdbx_seq_one_letter_code
_entity_poly.pdbx_strand_id
1 'polypeptide(L)'
;MSLNKTLDRLFDEVRREAKRNPDFADRLDAVLRLHDSRRDVDDGVMEEVAREAEVTLASVAAPASVAAKPSPKKARGAAAGQPAPPLLNPVGIYKRAGEDGLSTALATQELSALRALVMEHNLDPSGETEALDREALAAHVVAHAKRRAERDEKMFDY
;
A
#
# COMPACT_ATOMS: atom_id res chain seq x y z
N MET A 1 -3.58 25.00 -2.17
CA MET A 1 -3.69 24.94 -0.69
C MET A 1 -2.31 24.65 -0.13
N SER A 2 -2.01 24.99 1.14
CA SER A 2 -0.73 24.63 1.75
C SER A 2 -0.62 23.11 1.97
N LEU A 3 0.61 22.60 1.93
CA LEU A 3 0.92 21.19 2.16
C LEU A 3 0.40 20.72 3.53
N ASN A 4 0.71 21.47 4.59
CA ASN A 4 0.31 21.18 5.96
C ASN A 4 -1.21 20.95 6.07
N LYS A 5 -2.04 21.85 5.51
CA LYS A 5 -3.50 21.73 5.50
C LYS A 5 -4.04 20.50 4.73
N THR A 6 -3.21 19.89 3.89
CA THR A 6 -3.53 18.64 3.20
C THR A 6 -3.14 17.43 4.06
N LEU A 7 -2.01 17.51 4.76
CA LEU A 7 -1.56 16.50 5.74
C LEU A 7 -2.53 16.43 6.93
N ASP A 8 -2.93 17.56 7.52
CA ASP A 8 -3.88 17.62 8.64
C ASP A 8 -5.18 16.85 8.31
N ARG A 9 -5.72 17.08 7.09
CA ARG A 9 -6.92 16.39 6.59
C ARG A 9 -6.71 14.90 6.36
N LEU A 10 -5.51 14.49 5.94
CA LEU A 10 -5.17 13.08 5.79
C LEU A 10 -5.13 12.40 7.16
N PHE A 11 -4.51 13.03 8.16
CA PHE A 11 -4.50 12.52 9.53
C PHE A 11 -5.90 12.46 10.15
N ASP A 12 -6.75 13.48 9.93
CA ASP A 12 -8.15 13.45 10.36
C ASP A 12 -8.93 12.28 9.75
N GLU A 13 -8.77 12.02 8.45
CA GLU A 13 -9.48 10.93 7.77
C GLU A 13 -8.93 9.55 8.17
N VAL A 14 -7.60 9.41 8.35
CA VAL A 14 -6.98 8.19 8.93
C VAL A 14 -7.48 7.94 10.35
N ARG A 15 -7.55 8.96 11.20
CA ARG A 15 -8.11 8.88 12.56
C ARG A 15 -9.59 8.50 12.54
N ARG A 16 -10.33 8.95 11.53
CA ARG A 16 -11.75 8.62 11.33
C ARG A 16 -11.95 7.18 10.89
N GLU A 17 -11.12 6.69 9.96
CA GLU A 17 -11.21 5.32 9.46
C GLU A 17 -10.75 4.31 10.52
N ALA A 18 -9.69 4.60 11.28
CA ALA A 18 -9.29 3.79 12.45
C ALA A 18 -10.38 3.68 13.52
N LYS A 19 -11.18 4.72 13.73
CA LYS A 19 -12.36 4.68 14.61
C LYS A 19 -13.55 3.91 14.03
N ARG A 20 -13.60 3.76 12.70
CA ARG A 20 -14.72 3.14 11.97
C ARG A 20 -14.48 1.67 11.67
N ASN A 21 -13.22 1.27 11.52
CA ASN A 21 -12.81 -0.03 11.03
C ASN A 21 -11.65 -0.58 11.88
N PRO A 22 -11.89 -1.57 12.77
CA PRO A 22 -10.87 -2.11 13.66
C PRO A 22 -9.75 -2.81 12.88
N ASP A 23 -10.07 -3.55 11.80
CA ASP A 23 -9.08 -4.23 10.96
C ASP A 23 -8.09 -3.25 10.31
N PHE A 24 -8.51 -1.99 10.05
CA PHE A 24 -7.63 -0.93 9.57
C PHE A 24 -6.74 -0.39 10.69
N ALA A 25 -7.27 -0.22 11.91
CA ALA A 25 -6.50 0.19 13.07
C ALA A 25 -5.40 -0.83 13.41
N ASP A 26 -5.73 -2.12 13.48
CA ASP A 26 -4.76 -3.19 13.76
C ASP A 26 -3.62 -3.26 12.72
N ARG A 27 -3.94 -3.02 11.44
CA ARG A 27 -2.95 -2.93 10.36
C ARG A 27 -2.09 -1.67 10.46
N LEU A 28 -2.68 -0.53 10.79
CA LEU A 28 -1.97 0.73 11.00
C LEU A 28 -0.97 0.57 12.17
N ASP A 29 -1.42 0.01 13.28
CA ASP A 29 -0.61 -0.34 14.45
C ASP A 29 0.56 -1.28 14.11
N ALA A 30 0.31 -2.33 13.32
CA ALA A 30 1.34 -3.26 12.87
C ALA A 30 2.38 -2.58 11.96
N VAL A 31 1.95 -1.68 11.08
CA VAL A 31 2.82 -0.88 10.21
C VAL A 31 3.66 0.11 11.02
N LEU A 32 3.07 0.82 11.98
CA LEU A 32 3.79 1.75 12.86
C LEU A 32 4.88 1.01 13.66
N ARG A 33 4.54 -0.13 14.31
CA ARG A 33 5.52 -0.97 15.04
C ARG A 33 6.64 -1.52 14.15
N LEU A 34 6.37 -1.80 12.87
CA LEU A 34 7.38 -2.27 11.92
C LEU A 34 8.31 -1.14 11.44
N HIS A 35 7.86 0.11 11.50
CA HIS A 35 8.57 1.28 10.95
C HIS A 35 9.18 2.24 11.99
N ASP A 36 9.03 1.97 13.29
CA ASP A 36 9.63 2.74 14.40
C ASP A 36 11.16 2.89 14.30
N SER A 37 11.86 1.97 13.61
CA SER A 37 13.30 1.78 13.72
C SER A 37 14.14 2.36 12.57
N ARG A 38 14.05 3.68 12.29
CA ARG A 38 15.00 4.36 11.35
C ARG A 38 15.47 5.78 11.72
N ARG A 39 14.99 6.37 12.81
CA ARG A 39 15.53 7.62 13.37
C ARG A 39 15.56 7.49 14.88
N ASP A 40 16.71 7.73 15.48
CA ASP A 40 16.74 8.11 16.89
C ASP A 40 15.99 9.44 17.03
N VAL A 41 14.95 9.43 17.85
CA VAL A 41 14.17 10.62 18.22
C VAL A 41 14.55 10.93 19.66
N ASP A 42 15.05 12.13 19.92
CA ASP A 42 15.40 12.55 21.28
C ASP A 42 14.20 12.41 22.23
N ASP A 43 14.45 11.88 23.43
CA ASP A 43 13.41 11.60 24.45
C ASP A 43 12.55 12.83 24.77
N GLY A 44 13.11 14.04 24.68
CA GLY A 44 12.38 15.29 24.89
C GLY A 44 11.27 15.56 23.86
N VAL A 45 11.43 15.10 22.61
CA VAL A 45 10.40 15.22 21.57
C VAL A 45 9.28 14.20 21.82
N MET A 46 9.62 13.01 22.29
CA MET A 46 8.64 11.99 22.70
C MET A 46 7.82 12.48 23.91
N GLU A 47 8.45 13.16 24.87
CA GLU A 47 7.76 13.74 26.02
C GLU A 47 6.86 14.94 25.64
N GLU A 48 7.28 15.77 24.67
CA GLU A 48 6.45 16.86 24.13
C GLU A 48 5.17 16.32 23.45
N VAL A 49 5.30 15.32 22.56
CA VAL A 49 4.16 14.67 21.89
C VAL A 49 3.24 13.97 22.89
N ALA A 50 3.78 13.33 23.92
CA ALA A 50 2.97 12.71 24.98
C ALA A 50 2.12 13.76 25.74
N ARG A 51 2.71 14.91 26.09
CA ARG A 51 1.99 16.02 26.74
C ARG A 51 0.92 16.63 25.84
N GLU A 52 1.18 16.80 24.54
CA GLU A 52 0.15 17.26 23.58
C GLU A 52 -1.01 16.25 23.42
N ALA A 53 -0.72 14.94 23.46
CA ALA A 53 -1.73 13.89 23.43
C ALA A 53 -2.63 13.93 24.68
N GLU A 54 -2.07 14.14 25.88
CA GLU A 54 -2.86 14.28 27.10
C GLU A 54 -3.76 15.52 27.08
N VAL A 55 -3.24 16.68 26.64
CA VAL A 55 -4.03 17.92 26.51
C VAL A 55 -5.18 17.79 25.51
N THR A 56 -4.95 17.11 24.38
CA THR A 56 -6.00 16.90 23.36
C THR A 56 -7.04 15.86 23.76
N LEU A 57 -6.68 14.85 24.55
CA LEU A 57 -7.63 13.86 25.08
C LEU A 57 -8.50 14.43 26.22
N ALA A 58 -7.95 15.30 27.07
CA ALA A 58 -8.69 15.97 28.15
C ALA A 58 -9.83 16.89 27.64
N SER A 59 -9.78 17.31 26.37
CA SER A 59 -10.74 18.27 25.78
C SER A 59 -12.06 17.64 25.28
N VAL A 60 -12.16 16.31 25.14
CA VAL A 60 -13.27 15.65 24.40
C VAL A 60 -14.25 14.90 25.32
N ALA A 61 -14.56 15.46 26.50
CA ALA A 61 -15.43 14.84 27.51
C ALA A 61 -16.90 15.33 27.49
N ALA A 62 -17.60 15.15 26.36
CA ALA A 62 -19.07 15.00 26.22
C ALA A 62 -20.04 16.12 26.71
N PRO A 63 -21.37 16.04 26.46
CA PRO A 63 -22.11 15.47 25.32
C PRO A 63 -23.11 16.48 24.66
N ALA A 64 -23.53 16.24 23.41
CA ALA A 64 -24.81 16.75 22.89
C ALA A 64 -25.39 15.90 21.76
N SER A 65 -26.68 15.58 21.86
CA SER A 65 -27.46 14.82 20.87
C SER A 65 -28.25 15.75 19.94
N VAL A 66 -28.22 15.50 18.63
CA VAL A 66 -29.36 15.85 17.75
C VAL A 66 -29.57 14.76 16.70
N ALA A 67 -30.81 14.32 16.53
CA ALA A 67 -31.20 13.31 15.55
C ALA A 67 -31.50 13.91 14.17
N ALA A 68 -31.08 13.23 13.09
CA ALA A 68 -31.65 13.40 11.75
C ALA A 68 -31.42 12.17 10.85
N LYS A 69 -32.52 11.59 10.35
CA LYS A 69 -32.63 10.70 9.18
C LYS A 69 -33.76 11.26 8.31
N PRO A 70 -33.90 10.91 7.01
CA PRO A 70 -32.91 10.39 6.07
C PRO A 70 -32.94 11.14 4.70
N SER A 71 -32.01 10.80 3.79
CA SER A 71 -32.30 10.72 2.34
C SER A 71 -31.18 10.02 1.57
N PRO A 72 -31.45 8.96 0.78
CA PRO A 72 -30.42 8.19 0.09
C PRO A 72 -30.06 8.81 -1.27
N LYS A 73 -28.82 9.30 -1.43
CA LYS A 73 -28.28 9.58 -2.76
C LYS A 73 -27.63 8.31 -3.33
N LYS A 74 -28.32 7.77 -4.35
CA LYS A 74 -27.98 6.59 -5.18
C LYS A 74 -26.51 6.18 -5.16
N ALA A 75 -26.26 4.94 -4.79
CA ALA A 75 -25.00 4.25 -5.10
C ALA A 75 -24.75 4.30 -6.61
N ARG A 76 -23.62 4.88 -7.02
CA ARG A 76 -23.21 4.92 -8.42
C ARG A 76 -22.33 3.71 -8.70
N GLY A 77 -22.95 2.66 -9.23
CA GLY A 77 -22.33 1.59 -10.02
C GLY A 77 -21.16 0.86 -9.36
N ALA A 78 -21.41 -0.37 -8.91
CA ALA A 78 -20.34 -1.37 -8.85
C ALA A 78 -19.78 -1.57 -10.26
N ALA A 79 -18.51 -1.21 -10.48
CA ALA A 79 -17.74 -1.73 -11.60
C ALA A 79 -17.30 -3.14 -11.20
N ALA A 80 -17.99 -4.15 -11.73
CA ALA A 80 -17.68 -5.54 -11.46
C ALA A 80 -16.37 -5.96 -12.14
N GLY A 81 -15.60 -6.83 -11.49
CA GLY A 81 -14.76 -7.79 -12.21
C GLY A 81 -13.37 -7.32 -12.69
N GLN A 82 -12.67 -6.46 -11.96
CA GLN A 82 -11.19 -6.53 -12.00
C GLN A 82 -10.73 -7.54 -10.95
N PRO A 83 -10.00 -8.62 -11.32
CA PRO A 83 -9.36 -9.47 -10.32
C PRO A 83 -8.34 -8.62 -9.57
N ALA A 84 -8.39 -8.67 -8.23
CA ALA A 84 -7.38 -8.00 -7.43
C ALA A 84 -6.00 -8.56 -7.84
N PRO A 85 -5.03 -7.71 -8.22
CA PRO A 85 -3.70 -8.19 -8.54
C PRO A 85 -3.14 -8.94 -7.32
N PRO A 86 -2.43 -10.05 -7.53
CA PRO A 86 -1.74 -10.71 -6.43
C PRO A 86 -0.73 -9.70 -5.85
N LEU A 87 -0.66 -9.62 -4.52
CA LEU A 87 0.27 -8.75 -3.75
C LEU A 87 1.73 -9.25 -3.88
N LEU A 88 2.18 -9.40 -5.12
CA LEU A 88 3.32 -10.19 -5.53
C LEU A 88 4.34 -9.29 -6.23
N ASN A 89 5.12 -8.54 -5.44
CA ASN A 89 6.21 -7.74 -5.97
C ASN A 89 7.26 -8.67 -6.63
N PRO A 90 7.39 -8.68 -7.97
CA PRO A 90 8.20 -9.67 -8.67
C PRO A 90 9.70 -9.47 -8.41
N VAL A 91 10.15 -8.21 -8.30
CA VAL A 91 11.53 -7.85 -7.96
C VAL A 91 11.86 -8.30 -6.53
N GLY A 92 10.92 -8.09 -5.61
CA GLY A 92 11.05 -8.48 -4.20
C GLY A 92 11.05 -10.00 -3.99
N ILE A 93 10.48 -10.79 -4.90
CA ILE A 93 10.60 -12.26 -4.89
C ILE A 93 11.90 -12.70 -5.55
N TYR A 94 12.25 -12.15 -6.72
CA TYR A 94 13.50 -12.47 -7.41
C TYR A 94 14.73 -12.31 -6.50
N LYS A 95 14.81 -11.20 -5.75
CA LYS A 95 15.91 -10.96 -4.79
C LYS A 95 15.93 -11.91 -3.56
N ARG A 96 14.84 -12.63 -3.27
CA ARG A 96 14.73 -13.52 -2.08
C ARG A 96 14.76 -15.01 -2.42
N ALA A 97 14.22 -15.39 -3.57
CA ALA A 97 14.01 -16.79 -3.97
C ALA A 97 14.55 -17.10 -5.38
N GLY A 98 15.23 -16.15 -6.01
CA GLY A 98 15.83 -16.31 -7.33
C GLY A 98 14.82 -16.42 -8.48
N GLU A 99 15.34 -16.84 -9.63
CA GLU A 99 14.59 -17.02 -10.87
C GLU A 99 13.52 -18.13 -10.73
N ASP A 100 13.91 -19.28 -10.15
CA ASP A 100 13.03 -20.44 -9.92
C ASP A 100 11.89 -20.17 -8.93
N GLY A 101 12.18 -19.42 -7.86
CA GLY A 101 11.16 -19.03 -6.88
C GLY A 101 10.13 -18.06 -7.47
N LEU A 102 10.56 -17.13 -8.32
CA LEU A 102 9.64 -16.25 -9.04
C LEU A 102 8.83 -17.02 -10.10
N SER A 103 9.45 -17.91 -10.88
CA SER A 103 8.75 -18.69 -11.90
C SER A 103 7.65 -19.58 -11.28
N THR A 104 7.94 -20.24 -10.15
CA THR A 104 6.97 -21.04 -9.38
C THR A 104 5.82 -20.19 -8.84
N ALA A 105 6.11 -18.98 -8.35
CA ALA A 105 5.07 -18.06 -7.87
C ALA A 105 4.14 -17.59 -9.00
N LEU A 106 4.69 -17.34 -10.19
CA LEU A 106 3.93 -16.97 -11.40
C LEU A 106 3.17 -18.17 -11.99
N ALA A 107 3.67 -19.40 -11.84
CA ALA A 107 3.00 -20.63 -12.29
C ALA A 107 1.66 -20.90 -11.56
N THR A 108 1.41 -20.26 -10.41
CA THR A 108 0.11 -20.28 -9.71
C THR A 108 -0.84 -19.17 -10.20
N GLN A 109 -0.37 -18.18 -10.97
CA GLN A 109 -1.16 -17.02 -11.40
C GLN A 109 -1.83 -17.22 -12.76
N GLU A 110 -3.09 -16.82 -12.88
CA GLU A 110 -3.81 -16.79 -14.17
C GLU A 110 -3.34 -15.63 -15.06
N LEU A 111 -3.60 -15.74 -16.36
CA LEU A 111 -3.21 -14.73 -17.37
C LEU A 111 -3.76 -13.33 -17.05
N SER A 112 -4.98 -13.25 -16.50
CA SER A 112 -5.60 -12.01 -16.03
C SER A 112 -4.83 -11.36 -14.86
N ALA A 113 -4.40 -12.16 -13.89
CA ALA A 113 -3.60 -11.73 -12.75
C ALA A 113 -2.18 -11.30 -13.17
N LEU A 114 -1.56 -12.01 -14.13
CA LEU A 114 -0.27 -11.63 -14.71
C LEU A 114 -0.34 -10.28 -15.44
N ARG A 115 -1.42 -10.02 -16.20
CA ARG A 115 -1.64 -8.71 -16.85
C ARG A 115 -1.84 -7.59 -15.82
N ALA A 116 -2.62 -7.84 -14.76
CA ALA A 116 -2.80 -6.88 -13.68
C ALA A 116 -1.46 -6.54 -12.98
N LEU A 117 -0.61 -7.54 -12.73
CA LEU A 117 0.74 -7.38 -12.18
C LEU A 117 1.66 -6.57 -13.11
N VAL A 118 1.60 -6.80 -14.43
CA VAL A 118 2.35 -6.03 -15.43
C VAL A 118 1.93 -4.56 -15.44
N MET A 119 0.63 -4.26 -15.34
CA MET A 119 0.11 -2.90 -15.25
C MET A 119 0.51 -2.22 -13.93
N GLU A 120 0.31 -2.87 -12.78
CA GLU A 120 0.56 -2.30 -11.45
C GLU A 120 2.04 -1.98 -11.22
N HIS A 121 2.95 -2.86 -11.69
CA HIS A 121 4.39 -2.64 -11.59
C HIS A 121 4.99 -1.95 -12.82
N ASN A 122 4.17 -1.49 -13.78
CA ASN A 122 4.55 -0.83 -15.02
C ASN A 122 5.70 -1.57 -15.75
N LEU A 123 5.59 -2.90 -15.82
CA LEU A 123 6.63 -3.80 -16.37
C LEU A 123 6.69 -3.76 -17.90
N ASP A 124 5.66 -3.22 -18.54
CA ASP A 124 5.55 -3.04 -19.99
C ASP A 124 5.36 -1.55 -20.33
N PRO A 125 6.46 -0.79 -20.44
CA PRO A 125 6.41 0.61 -20.87
C PRO A 125 6.17 0.78 -22.39
N SER A 126 6.21 -0.31 -23.18
CA SER A 126 6.02 -0.27 -24.65
C SER A 126 4.60 -0.66 -25.09
N GLY A 127 3.83 -1.37 -24.26
CA GLY A 127 2.54 -1.96 -24.62
C GLY A 127 2.66 -3.28 -25.41
N GLU A 128 3.83 -3.92 -25.41
CA GLU A 128 4.12 -5.12 -26.21
C GLU A 128 3.52 -6.41 -25.61
N THR A 129 3.10 -6.40 -24.35
CA THR A 129 2.67 -7.59 -23.61
C THR A 129 1.20 -7.96 -23.75
N GLU A 130 0.36 -7.09 -24.33
CA GLU A 130 -1.08 -7.35 -24.48
C GLU A 130 -1.38 -8.56 -25.39
N ALA A 131 -0.53 -8.79 -26.39
CA ALA A 131 -0.65 -9.90 -27.34
C ALA A 131 0.03 -11.21 -26.88
N LEU A 132 0.77 -11.19 -25.76
CA LEU A 132 1.49 -12.36 -25.27
C LEU A 132 0.55 -13.37 -24.60
N ASP A 133 0.90 -14.65 -24.74
CA ASP A 133 0.31 -15.74 -23.97
C ASP A 133 0.81 -15.75 -22.52
N ARG A 134 0.25 -16.66 -21.70
CA ARG A 134 0.57 -16.74 -20.26
C ARG A 134 2.06 -17.01 -20.01
N GLU A 135 2.69 -17.85 -20.83
CA GLU A 135 4.06 -18.34 -20.60
C GLU A 135 5.08 -17.27 -21.00
N ALA A 136 4.89 -16.64 -22.17
CA ALA A 136 5.69 -15.50 -22.59
C ALA A 136 5.51 -14.29 -21.65
N LEU A 137 4.30 -14.05 -21.13
CA LEU A 137 4.04 -12.99 -20.15
C LEU A 137 4.75 -13.27 -18.81
N ALA A 138 4.73 -14.51 -18.32
CA ALA A 138 5.48 -14.89 -17.13
C ALA A 138 7.00 -14.76 -17.33
N ALA A 139 7.52 -15.22 -18.48
CA ALA A 139 8.94 -15.05 -18.84
C ALA A 139 9.34 -13.56 -18.93
N HIS A 140 8.46 -12.70 -19.46
CA HIS A 140 8.69 -11.26 -19.50
C HIS A 140 8.79 -10.64 -18.10
N VAL A 141 7.90 -11.01 -17.17
CA VAL A 141 7.94 -10.58 -15.76
C VAL A 141 9.25 -11.00 -15.09
N VAL A 142 9.70 -12.25 -15.30
CA VAL A 142 10.99 -12.76 -14.78
C VAL A 142 12.17 -11.96 -15.34
N ALA A 143 12.24 -11.78 -16.66
CA ALA A 143 13.31 -11.04 -17.31
C ALA A 143 13.38 -9.57 -16.85
N HIS A 144 12.23 -8.92 -16.63
CA HIS A 144 12.20 -7.57 -16.08
C HIS A 144 12.62 -7.53 -14.61
N ALA A 145 12.17 -8.48 -13.78
CA ALA A 145 12.55 -8.57 -12.36
C ALA A 145 14.07 -8.73 -12.20
N LYS A 146 14.69 -9.57 -13.04
CA LYS A 146 16.14 -9.77 -13.15
C LYS A 146 16.90 -8.49 -13.48
N ARG A 147 16.57 -7.83 -14.61
CA ARG A 147 17.19 -6.55 -15.00
C ARG A 147 17.01 -5.46 -13.94
N ARG A 148 15.88 -5.46 -13.21
CA ARG A 148 15.66 -4.51 -12.11
C ARG A 148 16.54 -4.82 -10.90
N ALA A 149 16.69 -6.09 -10.53
CA ALA A 149 17.55 -6.51 -9.43
C ALA A 149 19.03 -6.18 -9.70
N GLU A 150 19.55 -6.53 -10.88
CA GLU A 150 20.93 -6.23 -11.33
C GLU A 150 21.21 -4.72 -11.37
N ARG A 151 20.25 -3.91 -11.87
CA ARG A 151 20.38 -2.44 -11.86
C ARG A 151 20.38 -1.88 -10.45
N ASP A 152 19.54 -2.40 -9.56
CA ASP A 152 19.48 -1.92 -8.18
C ASP A 152 20.79 -2.22 -7.45
N GLU A 153 21.32 -3.45 -7.56
CA GLU A 153 22.60 -3.88 -6.96
C GLU A 153 23.73 -2.92 -7.34
N LYS A 154 23.89 -2.67 -8.65
CA LYS A 154 24.87 -1.71 -9.18
C LYS A 154 24.66 -0.24 -8.73
N MET A 155 23.47 0.13 -8.29
CA MET A 155 23.16 1.48 -7.79
C MET A 155 23.44 1.65 -6.29
N PHE A 156 23.72 0.57 -5.55
CA PHE A 156 24.01 0.61 -4.11
C PHE A 156 25.46 0.23 -3.76
N ASP A 157 26.32 -0.08 -4.75
CA ASP A 157 27.76 -0.35 -4.61
C ASP A 157 28.65 0.95 -4.68
N TYR A 158 28.08 2.12 -4.36
CA TYR A 158 28.76 3.44 -4.39
C TYR A 158 28.96 4.03 -2.99
#